data_AF-A0A919KQQ9-F1
#
_entry.id   AF-A0A919KQQ9-F1
#
_cell.length_a   1.000
_cell.length_b   1.000
_cell.length_c   1.000
_cell.angle_alpha   90.00
_cell.angle_beta   90.00
_cell.angle_gamma   90.00
#
_symmetry.space_group_name_H-M   'P 1'
#
loop_
_entity.id
_entity.type
_entity.pdbx_description
1 polymer ?
#
loop_
_entity_poly.entity_id
_entity_poly.type
_entity_poly.pdbx_seq_one_letter_code
_entity_poly.pdbx_strand_id
1 'polypeptide(L)'
;MNSIDRDESWNSDNDFLSGVLRGAADEMPGGEVNDLHISFGVVRDRVRRRRAVKIGGLAGVSLVLVGGIAFGATKGPLLDGNGPVLPGSSQSAFMTPDKSQSDTSTLAPEASWAGPPATSVIQDGYQPDWLTWSDLQCGMPVADLESTAPGWSATSTGDIYGRTADLDGDPSTTWGMSALVEGGEGTLDAAPVLVWSQDGVVVDLGTNVLEAPGKQSEPLIGGGAGAVEAEGGAFTSCEPSEAETNDTFETPLPDGDYEVRVVAYPEIAAGQWATAVSEPVSVRIDADGAHTATGTRGGPATIEPPEPAEGELSRLVLDRSTDWVTAELTQRGYVTTGTPLVSAECESTDPADMVTYEVVQPSTNEALGSGEVLCDGSWYESLPVVGGGKEVVAIRLTSVPDGVARFWAAFGPTPDAGNAAAECSASNLGMEYDPANSPSPNSGAKAAAIVDAAVACDSERLIQLATDDSTELMFSVETPEQVFGLPENDALPYETLVRLLAGTRGQTSGGDAGNETVVWPRVATEEFADSDEAWDEVVTAGLATAEQAASWRADEVFGYQGMRIGIAEDGTWRYYSASD
;
A
#
# COMPACT_ATOMS: atom_id res chain seq x y z
N MET A 1 -37.62 -58.39 1.59
CA MET A 1 -38.63 -57.78 0.70
C MET A 1 -38.81 -56.33 1.10
N ASN A 2 -38.11 -55.45 0.38
CA ASN A 2 -38.34 -54.03 0.10
C ASN A 2 -36.97 -53.46 -0.28
N SER A 3 -36.78 -53.34 -1.60
CA SER A 3 -35.66 -52.70 -2.27
C SER A 3 -35.84 -51.20 -2.17
N ILE A 4 -34.83 -50.47 -1.74
CA ILE A 4 -34.73 -49.02 -1.90
C ILE A 4 -33.66 -48.81 -2.97
N ASP A 5 -34.11 -48.40 -4.15
CA ASP A 5 -33.28 -47.83 -5.20
C ASP A 5 -32.76 -46.47 -4.71
N ARG A 6 -31.45 -46.26 -4.84
CA ARG A 6 -30.83 -44.93 -4.82
C ARG A 6 -30.16 -44.74 -6.18
N ASP A 7 -30.75 -43.85 -6.96
CA ASP A 7 -30.13 -43.26 -8.14
C ASP A 7 -28.97 -42.36 -7.71
N GLU A 8 -27.75 -42.75 -8.08
CA GLU A 8 -26.58 -41.88 -8.11
C GLU A 8 -26.27 -41.58 -9.57
N SER A 9 -26.76 -40.43 -10.06
CA SER A 9 -26.27 -39.80 -11.30
C SER A 9 -25.58 -38.49 -10.93
N TRP A 10 -24.25 -38.51 -10.84
CA TRP A 10 -23.42 -37.31 -10.84
C TRP A 10 -22.15 -37.54 -11.69
N ASN A 11 -22.13 -36.81 -12.82
CA ASN A 11 -21.01 -36.25 -13.59
C ASN A 11 -19.94 -37.16 -14.22
N SER A 12 -20.09 -37.36 -15.53
CA SER A 12 -19.17 -37.95 -16.49
C SER A 12 -18.24 -36.94 -17.21
N ASP A 13 -18.11 -35.70 -16.72
CA ASP A 13 -17.46 -34.62 -17.50
C ASP A 13 -15.98 -34.34 -17.13
N ASN A 14 -15.33 -35.22 -16.35
CA ASN A 14 -13.92 -35.04 -15.95
C ASN A 14 -12.89 -35.85 -16.77
N ASP A 15 -13.29 -36.53 -17.85
CA ASP A 15 -12.39 -37.40 -18.62
C ASP A 15 -11.64 -36.70 -19.77
N PHE A 16 -11.94 -35.44 -20.07
CA PHE A 16 -11.26 -34.73 -21.17
C PHE A 16 -9.85 -34.23 -20.77
N LEU A 17 -9.67 -33.76 -19.53
CA LEU A 17 -8.40 -33.17 -19.07
C LEU A 17 -7.33 -34.23 -18.74
N SER A 18 -7.74 -35.44 -18.34
CA SER A 18 -6.83 -36.56 -18.06
C SER A 18 -6.23 -37.19 -19.33
N GLY A 19 -6.92 -37.05 -20.48
CA GLY A 19 -6.45 -37.51 -21.79
C GLY A 19 -5.38 -36.59 -22.40
N VAL A 20 -5.53 -35.27 -22.25
CA VAL A 20 -4.62 -34.27 -22.85
C VAL A 20 -3.24 -34.27 -22.15
N LEU A 21 -3.20 -34.47 -20.83
CA LEU A 21 -1.93 -34.53 -20.08
C LEU A 21 -1.13 -35.82 -20.30
N ARG A 22 -1.77 -36.92 -20.73
CA ARG A 22 -1.05 -38.14 -21.14
C ARG A 22 -0.46 -38.03 -22.54
N GLY A 23 -1.09 -37.30 -23.44
CA GLY A 23 -0.57 -37.09 -24.80
C GLY A 23 0.72 -36.27 -24.84
N ALA A 24 0.86 -35.27 -23.96
CA ALA A 24 2.05 -34.41 -23.91
C ALA A 24 3.31 -35.10 -23.32
N ALA A 25 3.14 -36.21 -22.59
CA ALA A 25 4.25 -36.95 -22.00
C ALA A 25 4.91 -37.93 -22.98
N ASP A 26 4.20 -38.36 -24.03
CA ASP A 26 4.67 -39.34 -25.01
C ASP A 26 5.44 -38.72 -26.20
N GLU A 27 5.50 -37.39 -26.30
CA GLU A 27 6.09 -36.68 -27.46
C GLU A 27 7.49 -36.08 -27.21
N MET A 28 8.13 -36.40 -26.07
CA MET A 28 9.51 -35.99 -25.79
C MET A 28 10.54 -37.05 -26.27
N PRO A 29 11.43 -36.73 -27.23
CA PRO A 29 12.45 -37.67 -27.69
C PRO A 29 13.64 -37.75 -26.72
N GLY A 30 13.76 -38.92 -26.08
CA GLY A 30 14.99 -39.62 -25.67
C GLY A 30 16.20 -38.84 -25.16
N GLY A 31 16.37 -38.84 -23.83
CA GLY A 31 17.65 -38.68 -23.14
C GLY A 31 17.66 -39.60 -21.90
N GLU A 32 18.75 -40.33 -21.70
CA GLU A 32 18.88 -41.47 -20.78
C GLU A 32 18.52 -41.13 -19.31
N VAL A 33 17.58 -41.90 -18.74
CA VAL A 33 17.09 -41.74 -17.36
C VAL A 33 17.67 -42.87 -16.51
N ASN A 34 18.76 -42.62 -15.78
CA ASN A 34 19.26 -43.55 -14.76
C ASN A 34 19.90 -42.90 -13.52
N ASP A 35 19.63 -41.61 -13.23
CA ASP A 35 20.08 -40.98 -11.96
C ASP A 35 19.04 -40.10 -11.25
N LEU A 36 17.80 -40.06 -11.74
CA LEU A 36 16.76 -39.16 -11.20
C LEU A 36 15.92 -39.75 -10.05
N HIS A 37 16.20 -40.98 -9.59
CA HIS A 37 15.35 -41.67 -8.60
C HIS A 37 15.84 -41.62 -7.16
N ILE A 38 17.02 -41.04 -6.88
CA ILE A 38 17.54 -40.91 -5.51
C ILE A 38 17.27 -39.52 -4.91
N SER A 39 17.13 -38.48 -5.74
CA SER A 39 16.93 -37.08 -5.27
C SER A 39 15.49 -36.71 -4.89
N PHE A 40 14.46 -37.42 -5.39
CA PHE A 40 13.06 -37.13 -5.03
C PHE A 40 12.54 -37.82 -3.76
N GLY A 41 13.29 -38.79 -3.22
CA GLY A 41 12.89 -39.52 -2.00
C GLY A 41 13.02 -38.69 -0.72
N VAL A 42 14.03 -37.82 -0.64
CA VAL A 42 14.38 -37.08 0.58
C VAL A 42 13.52 -35.82 0.76
N VAL A 43 13.11 -35.18 -0.34
CA VAL A 43 12.23 -33.99 -0.31
C VAL A 43 10.80 -34.35 0.13
N ARG A 44 10.34 -35.57 -0.19
CA ARG A 44 8.94 -35.98 0.02
C ARG A 44 8.61 -36.31 1.49
N ASP A 45 9.59 -36.75 2.28
CA ASP A 45 9.39 -37.08 3.70
C ASP A 45 9.48 -35.85 4.63
N ARG A 46 10.19 -34.80 4.23
CA ARG A 46 10.26 -33.53 5.00
C ARG A 46 8.99 -32.69 4.87
N VAL A 47 8.33 -32.70 3.70
CA VAL A 47 7.06 -31.97 3.48
C VAL A 47 5.89 -32.60 4.26
N ARG A 48 5.89 -33.92 4.49
CA ARG A 48 4.83 -34.58 5.26
C ARG A 48 4.86 -34.33 6.76
N ARG A 49 6.02 -34.02 7.36
CA ARG A 49 6.09 -33.69 8.81
C ARG A 49 5.68 -32.26 9.14
N ARG A 50 5.71 -31.32 8.19
CA ARG A 50 5.26 -29.92 8.43
C ARG A 50 3.77 -29.66 8.12
N ARG A 51 3.06 -30.58 7.44
CA ARG A 51 1.61 -30.43 7.15
C ARG A 51 0.65 -30.89 8.25
N ALA A 52 1.13 -31.20 9.46
CA ALA A 52 0.26 -31.52 10.59
C ALA A 52 -0.04 -30.32 11.53
N VAL A 53 0.52 -29.12 11.28
CA VAL A 53 0.36 -27.95 12.18
C VAL A 53 -0.20 -26.69 11.48
N LYS A 54 -0.41 -26.68 10.16
CA LYS A 54 -0.94 -25.50 9.43
C LYS A 54 -1.96 -25.85 8.34
N ILE A 55 -3.06 -26.53 8.71
CA ILE A 55 -4.27 -26.57 7.86
C ILE A 55 -5.46 -26.24 8.76
N GLY A 56 -5.87 -24.98 8.70
CA GLY A 56 -7.05 -24.45 9.35
C GLY A 56 -7.33 -23.06 8.76
N GLY A 57 -7.92 -23.04 7.55
CA GLY A 57 -8.45 -21.83 6.94
C GLY A 57 -7.66 -21.35 5.73
N LEU A 58 -7.92 -21.91 4.55
CA LEU A 58 -7.90 -21.22 3.25
C LEU A 58 -8.62 -22.14 2.25
N ALA A 59 -9.79 -21.72 1.78
CA ALA A 59 -10.52 -22.31 0.66
C ALA A 59 -11.19 -21.19 -0.15
N GLY A 60 -10.92 -21.19 -1.47
CA GLY A 60 -11.50 -20.33 -2.53
C GLY A 60 -10.68 -19.06 -2.78
N VAL A 61 -9.74 -18.94 -3.75
CA VAL A 61 -9.72 -19.14 -5.23
C VAL A 61 -10.70 -18.17 -5.91
N SER A 62 -10.27 -17.18 -6.71
CA SER A 62 -9.88 -17.38 -8.12
C SER A 62 -9.11 -16.21 -8.75
N LEU A 63 -8.27 -16.53 -9.73
CA LEU A 63 -7.37 -15.69 -10.52
C LEU A 63 -7.59 -16.02 -12.00
N VAL A 64 -7.94 -15.04 -12.85
CA VAL A 64 -7.80 -15.00 -14.33
C VAL A 64 -7.94 -13.50 -14.72
N LEU A 65 -7.04 -12.82 -15.43
CA LEU A 65 -6.84 -12.91 -16.88
C LEU A 65 -5.55 -12.20 -17.35
N VAL A 66 -4.85 -12.82 -18.29
CA VAL A 66 -3.67 -12.32 -19.01
C VAL A 66 -4.15 -11.66 -20.31
N GLY A 67 -3.75 -10.41 -20.58
CA GLY A 67 -3.99 -9.73 -21.85
C GLY A 67 -2.88 -8.70 -22.13
N GLY A 68 -2.11 -8.91 -23.20
CA GLY A 68 -0.95 -8.09 -23.54
C GLY A 68 -1.30 -6.75 -24.16
N ILE A 69 -0.51 -5.72 -23.82
CA ILE A 69 -0.55 -4.40 -24.46
C ILE A 69 0.81 -4.12 -25.10
N ALA A 70 0.76 -3.77 -26.40
CA ALA A 70 1.89 -3.35 -27.20
C ALA A 70 2.11 -1.84 -27.03
N PHE A 71 3.33 -1.43 -26.66
CA PHE A 71 3.72 -0.02 -26.58
C PHE A 71 3.89 0.60 -27.98
N GLY A 72 3.02 1.55 -28.32
CA GLY A 72 3.21 2.48 -29.44
C GLY A 72 3.67 3.84 -28.92
N ALA A 73 4.98 4.11 -28.99
CA ALA A 73 5.54 5.41 -28.63
C ALA A 73 5.31 6.45 -29.73
N THR A 74 4.47 7.46 -29.47
CA THR A 74 4.41 8.69 -30.26
C THR A 74 4.96 9.87 -29.44
N LYS A 75 6.13 10.37 -29.84
CA LYS A 75 6.71 11.61 -29.32
C LYS A 75 5.96 12.81 -29.94
N GLY A 76 5.34 13.64 -29.10
CA GLY A 76 4.86 14.98 -29.43
C GLY A 76 5.83 16.06 -28.93
N PRO A 77 6.01 17.19 -29.64
CA PRO A 77 7.05 18.18 -29.33
C PRO A 77 6.64 19.13 -28.19
N LEU A 78 7.61 19.40 -27.32
CA LEU A 78 7.63 20.51 -26.37
C LEU A 78 7.59 21.84 -27.13
N LEU A 79 6.62 22.70 -26.80
CA LEU A 79 6.59 24.09 -27.23
C LEU A 79 7.08 24.98 -26.08
N ASP A 80 8.27 25.53 -26.27
CA ASP A 80 8.86 26.63 -25.50
C ASP A 80 7.96 27.88 -25.56
N GLY A 81 7.43 28.29 -24.41
CA GLY A 81 6.67 29.52 -24.23
C GLY A 81 7.39 30.53 -23.32
N ASN A 82 8.51 31.09 -23.77
CA ASN A 82 9.14 32.25 -23.13
C ASN A 82 8.31 33.53 -23.38
N GLY A 83 7.49 33.92 -22.40
CA GLY A 83 6.85 35.22 -22.32
C GLY A 83 7.57 36.17 -21.34
N PRO A 84 7.79 37.46 -21.68
CA PRO A 84 8.57 38.37 -20.85
C PRO A 84 7.77 38.87 -19.64
N VAL A 85 8.35 38.67 -18.45
CA VAL A 85 7.91 39.25 -17.17
C VAL A 85 8.11 40.76 -17.19
N LEU A 86 7.04 41.53 -16.97
CA LEU A 86 7.09 42.98 -16.74
C LEU A 86 7.26 43.27 -15.24
N PRO A 87 8.02 44.31 -14.87
CA PRO A 87 8.34 44.60 -13.47
C PRO A 87 7.14 45.20 -12.72
N GLY A 88 6.81 44.59 -11.58
CA GLY A 88 5.86 45.09 -10.60
C GLY A 88 6.33 46.41 -9.99
N SER A 89 5.41 47.37 -9.92
CA SER A 89 5.60 48.62 -9.20
C SER A 89 5.16 48.44 -7.75
N SER A 90 6.08 48.69 -6.83
CA SER A 90 5.84 48.74 -5.39
C SER A 90 5.25 50.11 -5.02
N GLN A 91 4.07 50.11 -4.43
CA GLN A 91 3.61 51.23 -3.60
C GLN A 91 3.08 50.72 -2.27
N SER A 92 3.88 50.99 -1.26
CA SER A 92 3.55 50.99 0.14
C SER A 92 2.61 52.15 0.46
N ALA A 93 1.43 51.84 1.00
CA ALA A 93 0.59 52.80 1.68
C ALA A 93 0.17 52.22 3.03
N PHE A 94 0.73 52.78 4.09
CA PHE A 94 0.23 52.68 5.45
C PHE A 94 -1.22 53.21 5.49
N MET A 95 -2.16 52.39 5.96
CA MET A 95 -3.42 52.88 6.52
C MET A 95 -3.71 52.20 7.85
N THR A 96 -3.74 53.03 8.89
CA THR A 96 -4.27 52.77 10.23
C THR A 96 -5.81 52.58 10.19
N PRO A 97 -6.39 51.84 11.15
CA PRO A 97 -7.75 51.32 11.04
C PRO A 97 -8.77 52.37 11.46
N ASP A 98 -9.80 52.59 10.63
CA ASP A 98 -11.01 53.28 11.05
C ASP A 98 -12.16 52.28 11.21
N LYS A 99 -12.79 52.35 12.37
CA LYS A 99 -13.73 51.37 12.92
C LYS A 99 -15.12 51.81 12.47
N SER A 100 -15.56 51.31 11.32
CA SER A 100 -16.95 51.47 10.87
C SER A 100 -17.58 50.10 10.66
N GLN A 101 -18.51 49.77 11.57
CA GLN A 101 -19.52 48.74 11.44
C GLN A 101 -20.23 48.92 10.09
N SER A 102 -19.95 48.00 9.16
CA SER A 102 -20.79 47.76 7.99
C SER A 102 -21.42 46.40 8.19
N ASP A 103 -22.75 46.37 8.20
CA ASP A 103 -23.55 45.17 7.99
C ASP A 103 -23.21 44.59 6.60
N THR A 104 -22.16 43.78 6.54
CA THR A 104 -21.94 42.88 5.40
C THR A 104 -22.88 41.70 5.59
N SER A 105 -24.07 41.79 4.97
CA SER A 105 -24.73 40.59 4.48
C SER A 105 -23.71 39.83 3.64
N THR A 106 -23.30 38.66 4.14
CA THR A 106 -22.55 37.64 3.41
C THR A 106 -23.32 37.37 2.12
N LEU A 107 -22.95 38.05 1.04
CA LEU A 107 -23.40 37.71 -0.30
C LEU A 107 -22.81 36.33 -0.57
N ALA A 108 -23.68 35.35 -0.81
CA ALA A 108 -23.26 34.03 -1.25
C ALA A 108 -22.26 34.19 -2.41
N PRO A 109 -21.11 33.48 -2.38
CA PRO A 109 -20.08 33.60 -3.41
C PRO A 109 -20.71 33.46 -4.81
N GLU A 110 -20.37 34.36 -5.73
CA GLU A 110 -20.86 34.32 -7.10
C GLU A 110 -20.48 32.96 -7.73
N ALA A 111 -21.48 32.25 -8.29
CA ALA A 111 -21.31 30.96 -8.94
C ALA A 111 -20.38 31.10 -10.17
N SER A 112 -19.09 30.93 -9.97
CA SER A 112 -18.09 30.96 -11.01
C SER A 112 -17.75 29.53 -11.44
N TRP A 113 -17.91 29.27 -12.74
CA TRP A 113 -17.60 28.04 -13.48
C TRP A 113 -18.64 26.91 -13.37
N ALA A 114 -19.79 27.09 -14.02
CA ALA A 114 -20.67 25.97 -14.33
C ALA A 114 -20.09 25.21 -15.54
N GLY A 115 -19.52 24.02 -15.29
CA GLY A 115 -19.32 23.02 -16.34
C GLY A 115 -20.65 22.62 -17.00
N PRO A 116 -20.63 21.70 -17.98
CA PRO A 116 -21.88 21.09 -18.44
C PRO A 116 -22.59 20.41 -17.25
N PRO A 117 -23.93 20.47 -17.15
CA PRO A 117 -24.63 19.84 -16.04
C PRO A 117 -24.41 18.33 -16.07
N ALA A 118 -24.37 17.67 -14.91
CA ALA A 118 -24.23 16.22 -14.79
C ALA A 118 -25.32 15.45 -15.56
N THR A 119 -26.51 16.05 -15.71
CA THR A 119 -27.60 15.49 -16.53
C THR A 119 -27.24 15.32 -18.01
N SER A 120 -26.17 15.95 -18.49
CA SER A 120 -25.68 15.79 -19.87
C SER A 120 -24.78 14.58 -20.09
N VAL A 121 -24.30 13.94 -19.01
CA VAL A 121 -23.39 12.79 -19.07
C VAL A 121 -24.02 11.51 -18.54
N ILE A 122 -25.32 11.49 -18.22
CA ILE A 122 -26.03 10.31 -17.74
C ILE A 122 -27.01 9.77 -18.78
N GLN A 123 -27.33 8.49 -18.65
CA GLN A 123 -28.42 7.83 -19.35
C GLN A 123 -29.71 7.84 -18.50
N ASP A 124 -30.64 8.74 -18.81
CA ASP A 124 -31.94 8.86 -18.13
C ASP A 124 -32.74 7.54 -18.19
N GLY A 125 -33.27 7.12 -17.03
CA GLY A 125 -33.97 5.85 -16.84
C GLY A 125 -33.08 4.61 -16.79
N TYR A 126 -31.75 4.75 -16.87
CA TYR A 126 -30.84 3.63 -16.65
C TYR A 126 -30.94 3.13 -15.21
N GLN A 127 -31.02 1.81 -15.04
CA GLN A 127 -31.03 1.15 -13.75
C GLN A 127 -29.92 0.10 -13.76
N PRO A 128 -28.89 0.22 -12.91
CA PRO A 128 -27.87 -0.80 -12.78
C PRO A 128 -28.47 -2.16 -12.39
N ASP A 129 -27.91 -3.26 -12.90
CA ASP A 129 -28.46 -4.61 -12.71
C ASP A 129 -28.59 -4.99 -11.23
N TRP A 130 -27.67 -4.52 -10.39
CA TRP A 130 -27.67 -4.73 -8.94
C TRP A 130 -28.78 -3.97 -8.19
N LEU A 131 -29.49 -3.06 -8.86
CA LEU A 131 -30.64 -2.31 -8.30
C LEU A 131 -32.00 -2.70 -8.88
N THR A 132 -32.08 -3.72 -9.75
CA THR A 132 -33.32 -4.18 -10.41
C THR A 132 -34.43 -4.65 -9.45
N TRP A 133 -34.10 -4.87 -8.18
CA TRP A 133 -35.06 -5.17 -7.12
C TRP A 133 -35.77 -3.92 -6.55
N SER A 134 -35.29 -2.73 -6.88
CA SER A 134 -35.78 -1.43 -6.42
C SER A 134 -36.38 -0.60 -7.56
N ASP A 135 -36.98 0.55 -7.24
CA ASP A 135 -37.43 1.54 -8.22
C ASP A 135 -36.36 2.63 -8.49
N LEU A 136 -35.13 2.46 -7.99
CA LEU A 136 -34.05 3.44 -8.17
C LEU A 136 -33.52 3.40 -9.59
N GLN A 137 -33.49 4.55 -10.25
CA GLN A 137 -33.00 4.72 -11.61
C GLN A 137 -32.35 6.10 -11.78
N CYS A 138 -31.38 6.18 -12.69
CA CYS A 138 -30.72 7.42 -13.07
C CYS A 138 -31.73 8.40 -13.70
N GLY A 139 -31.56 9.70 -13.40
CA GLY A 139 -32.45 10.76 -13.86
C GLY A 139 -33.81 10.84 -13.13
N MET A 140 -34.09 9.95 -12.17
CA MET A 140 -35.31 10.06 -11.37
C MET A 140 -35.34 11.37 -10.55
N PRO A 141 -36.52 11.96 -10.31
CA PRO A 141 -36.66 13.08 -9.39
C PRO A 141 -36.19 12.70 -7.98
N VAL A 142 -35.44 13.59 -7.32
CA VAL A 142 -35.01 13.41 -5.93
C VAL A 142 -36.20 13.29 -4.98
N ALA A 143 -37.35 13.86 -5.32
CA ALA A 143 -38.59 13.70 -4.55
C ALA A 143 -39.09 12.25 -4.49
N ASP A 144 -38.68 11.40 -5.44
CA ASP A 144 -39.03 9.98 -5.47
C ASP A 144 -37.97 9.11 -4.74
N LEU A 145 -36.83 9.69 -4.34
CA LEU A 145 -35.79 9.03 -3.55
C LEU A 145 -36.17 9.04 -2.06
N GLU A 146 -37.04 8.11 -1.68
CA GLU A 146 -37.59 8.03 -0.31
C GLU A 146 -37.10 6.79 0.46
N SER A 147 -37.16 6.87 1.79
CA SER A 147 -36.98 5.72 2.66
C SER A 147 -38.17 4.78 2.56
N THR A 148 -37.94 3.55 2.14
CA THR A 148 -38.96 2.49 2.04
C THR A 148 -38.85 1.45 3.17
N ALA A 149 -37.73 1.43 3.90
CA ALA A 149 -37.43 0.50 4.98
C ALA A 149 -38.13 0.91 6.30
N PRO A 150 -39.18 0.20 6.77
CA PRO A 150 -39.93 0.63 7.94
C PRO A 150 -39.09 0.58 9.21
N GLY A 151 -38.98 1.72 9.91
CA GLY A 151 -38.27 1.83 11.19
C GLY A 151 -36.75 1.96 11.06
N TRP A 152 -36.22 1.93 9.85
CA TRP A 152 -34.82 2.25 9.56
C TRP A 152 -34.66 3.73 9.26
N SER A 153 -33.50 4.29 9.59
CA SER A 153 -33.10 5.64 9.25
C SER A 153 -31.60 5.70 8.95
N ALA A 154 -31.21 6.55 8.01
CA ALA A 154 -29.82 6.86 7.71
C ALA A 154 -29.56 8.34 7.99
N THR A 155 -28.38 8.67 8.49
CA THR A 155 -27.96 10.05 8.77
C THR A 155 -26.48 10.20 8.42
N SER A 156 -26.13 11.20 7.62
CA SER A 156 -24.74 11.61 7.43
C SER A 156 -24.24 12.31 8.70
N THR A 157 -23.06 11.94 9.18
CA THR A 157 -22.49 12.44 10.44
C THR A 157 -21.10 13.05 10.29
N GLY A 158 -20.57 13.13 9.07
CA GLY A 158 -19.24 13.66 8.78
C GLY A 158 -19.16 14.38 7.44
N ASP A 159 -17.95 14.82 7.12
CA ASP A 159 -17.61 15.40 5.82
C ASP A 159 -17.49 14.32 4.74
N ILE A 160 -17.72 14.70 3.48
CA ILE A 160 -17.24 13.92 2.35
C ILE A 160 -15.71 13.99 2.31
N TYR A 161 -15.07 12.88 1.97
CA TYR A 161 -13.64 12.80 1.75
C TYR A 161 -13.28 11.97 0.54
N GLY A 162 -12.17 12.32 -0.11
CA GLY A 162 -11.54 11.52 -1.16
C GLY A 162 -10.58 10.50 -0.57
N ARG A 163 -10.55 9.29 -1.15
CA ARG A 163 -9.51 8.29 -0.91
C ARG A 163 -8.83 7.98 -2.24
N THR A 164 -7.60 8.43 -2.39
CA THR A 164 -6.81 8.24 -3.61
C THR A 164 -5.78 7.15 -3.40
N ALA A 165 -5.84 6.08 -4.20
CA ALA A 165 -4.82 5.06 -4.28
C ALA A 165 -3.85 5.37 -5.44
N ASP A 166 -2.58 5.55 -5.13
CA ASP A 166 -1.47 5.87 -6.03
C ASP A 166 -0.39 4.78 -5.92
N LEU A 167 -0.70 3.59 -6.43
CA LEU A 167 0.08 2.35 -6.25
C LEU A 167 0.80 1.96 -7.56
N ASP A 168 1.70 2.81 -8.05
CA ASP A 168 2.47 2.62 -9.30
C ASP A 168 1.62 2.56 -10.60
N GLY A 169 0.41 3.14 -10.58
CA GLY A 169 -0.53 3.19 -11.71
C GLY A 169 -1.21 4.56 -11.85
N ASP A 170 -2.26 4.63 -12.67
CA ASP A 170 -3.11 5.82 -12.71
C ASP A 170 -3.83 5.95 -11.36
N PRO A 171 -3.70 7.08 -10.64
CA PRO A 171 -4.37 7.26 -9.36
C PRO A 171 -5.87 7.08 -9.49
N SER A 172 -6.47 6.38 -8.52
CA SER A 172 -7.91 6.17 -8.46
C SER A 172 -8.46 6.75 -7.17
N THR A 173 -9.43 7.65 -7.28
CA THR A 173 -10.08 8.32 -6.13
C THR A 173 -11.47 7.76 -5.90
N THR A 174 -11.76 7.27 -4.70
CA THR A 174 -13.13 6.98 -4.26
C THR A 174 -13.60 8.03 -3.25
N TRP A 175 -14.91 8.09 -3.04
CA TRP A 175 -15.51 9.02 -2.07
C TRP A 175 -16.04 8.25 -0.87
N GLY A 176 -15.90 8.84 0.31
CA GLY A 176 -16.48 8.31 1.54
C GLY A 176 -17.16 9.38 2.36
N MET A 177 -18.12 8.98 3.19
CA MET A 177 -18.75 9.84 4.18
C MET A 177 -19.15 9.01 5.40
N SER A 178 -18.97 9.58 6.60
CA SER A 178 -19.43 8.93 7.84
C SER A 178 -20.95 8.92 7.92
N ALA A 179 -21.54 7.76 8.18
CA ALA A 179 -22.97 7.55 8.28
C ALA A 179 -23.37 6.79 9.55
N LEU A 180 -24.51 7.15 10.12
CA LEU A 180 -25.18 6.38 11.16
C LEU A 180 -26.45 5.77 10.55
N VAL A 181 -26.57 4.45 10.61
CA VAL A 181 -27.75 3.72 10.15
C VAL A 181 -28.36 2.99 11.33
N GLU A 182 -29.56 3.40 11.73
CA GLU A 182 -30.23 2.91 12.94
C GLU A 182 -31.60 2.33 12.65
N GLY A 183 -31.99 1.39 13.52
CA GLY A 183 -33.38 0.95 13.68
C GLY A 183 -33.79 -0.27 12.87
N GLY A 184 -35.10 -0.52 12.84
CA GLY A 184 -35.77 -1.54 12.04
C GLY A 184 -35.67 -2.99 12.52
N GLU A 185 -36.56 -3.83 11.98
CA GLU A 185 -36.36 -5.29 11.96
C GLU A 185 -35.55 -5.63 10.70
N GLY A 186 -34.57 -6.53 10.81
CA GLY A 186 -33.71 -6.94 9.69
C GLY A 186 -32.22 -6.93 10.01
N THR A 187 -31.41 -6.93 8.97
CA THR A 187 -29.94 -6.78 9.01
C THR A 187 -29.49 -5.70 8.04
N LEU A 188 -28.34 -5.10 8.33
CA LEU A 188 -27.65 -4.22 7.39
C LEU A 188 -26.36 -4.93 6.98
N ASP A 189 -26.45 -5.75 5.93
CA ASP A 189 -25.35 -6.61 5.51
C ASP A 189 -24.45 -5.96 4.43
N ALA A 190 -24.91 -4.86 3.83
CA ALA A 190 -24.14 -4.07 2.88
C ALA A 190 -23.72 -2.72 3.47
N ALA A 191 -22.63 -2.14 2.96
CA ALA A 191 -22.27 -0.76 3.26
C ALA A 191 -23.31 0.20 2.63
N PRO A 192 -23.62 1.34 3.27
CA PRO A 192 -24.37 2.40 2.60
C PRO A 192 -23.60 2.95 1.40
N VAL A 193 -24.30 3.56 0.46
CA VAL A 193 -23.70 4.23 -0.71
C VAL A 193 -24.00 5.72 -0.71
N LEU A 194 -23.17 6.48 -1.43
CA LEU A 194 -23.39 7.89 -1.74
C LEU A 194 -24.20 8.01 -3.03
N VAL A 195 -25.40 8.56 -2.95
CA VAL A 195 -26.26 8.88 -4.10
C VAL A 195 -26.18 10.38 -4.38
N TRP A 196 -25.80 10.73 -5.60
CA TRP A 196 -25.59 12.12 -6.00
C TRP A 196 -26.78 12.62 -6.81
N SER A 197 -27.11 13.89 -6.58
CA SER A 197 -28.16 14.58 -7.34
C SER A 197 -27.76 16.00 -7.66
N GLN A 198 -28.23 16.50 -8.80
CA GLN A 198 -28.04 17.87 -9.26
C GLN A 198 -29.36 18.37 -9.85
N ASP A 199 -29.72 19.62 -9.55
CA ASP A 199 -30.97 20.24 -10.04
C ASP A 199 -32.24 19.40 -9.78
N GLY A 200 -32.27 18.67 -8.66
CA GLY A 200 -33.42 17.87 -8.23
C GLY A 200 -33.58 16.53 -8.95
N VAL A 201 -32.57 16.06 -9.70
CA VAL A 201 -32.53 14.73 -10.32
C VAL A 201 -31.31 13.93 -9.88
N VAL A 202 -31.47 12.61 -9.76
CA VAL A 202 -30.38 11.68 -9.40
C VAL A 202 -29.44 11.49 -10.59
N VAL A 203 -28.14 11.66 -10.36
CA VAL A 203 -27.09 11.61 -11.40
C VAL A 203 -26.00 10.57 -11.12
N ASP A 204 -26.02 9.93 -9.95
CA ASP A 204 -25.21 8.76 -9.61
C ASP A 204 -25.93 7.96 -8.53
N LEU A 205 -25.95 6.62 -8.64
CA LEU A 205 -26.57 5.71 -7.68
C LEU A 205 -25.54 5.02 -6.76
N GLY A 206 -24.26 5.31 -6.94
CA GLY A 206 -23.17 4.76 -6.12
C GLY A 206 -22.63 3.42 -6.63
N THR A 207 -21.82 2.76 -5.81
CA THR A 207 -21.15 1.51 -6.17
C THR A 207 -22.01 0.27 -5.89
N ASN A 208 -21.71 -0.85 -6.55
CA ASN A 208 -22.38 -2.13 -6.31
C ASN A 208 -21.92 -2.75 -4.98
N VAL A 209 -22.68 -2.48 -3.90
CA VAL A 209 -22.42 -3.01 -2.55
C VAL A 209 -23.06 -4.37 -2.25
N LEU A 210 -23.86 -4.90 -3.19
CA LEU A 210 -24.69 -6.10 -2.96
C LEU A 210 -24.04 -7.40 -3.45
N GLU A 211 -23.14 -7.34 -4.44
CA GLU A 211 -22.50 -8.55 -4.99
C GLU A 211 -21.48 -9.20 -4.05
N ALA A 212 -20.79 -8.39 -3.26
CA ALA A 212 -19.84 -8.83 -2.26
C ALA A 212 -20.07 -8.03 -0.98
N PRO A 213 -21.08 -8.37 -0.17
CA PRO A 213 -21.33 -7.69 1.10
C PRO A 213 -20.09 -7.87 1.98
N GLY A 214 -19.23 -6.86 1.94
CA GLY A 214 -18.02 -6.77 2.74
C GLY A 214 -18.41 -6.51 4.19
N LYS A 215 -17.43 -6.61 5.09
CA LYS A 215 -17.62 -5.99 6.39
C LYS A 215 -17.77 -4.50 6.17
N GLN A 216 -18.76 -3.90 6.83
CA GLN A 216 -18.87 -2.45 6.88
C GLN A 216 -17.57 -1.88 7.44
N SER A 217 -16.96 -1.00 6.65
CA SER A 217 -15.78 -0.26 7.05
C SER A 217 -16.18 0.85 8.02
N GLU A 218 -15.32 1.12 8.98
CA GLU A 218 -15.43 2.33 9.78
C GLU A 218 -14.95 3.53 8.93
N PRO A 219 -15.62 4.68 9.01
CA PRO A 219 -15.30 5.85 8.19
C PRO A 219 -13.90 6.41 8.48
N LEU A 220 -13.26 6.99 7.47
CA LEU A 220 -11.93 7.61 7.63
C LEU A 220 -11.95 8.86 8.51
N ILE A 221 -13.04 9.63 8.46
CA ILE A 221 -13.13 10.90 9.18
C ILE A 221 -14.43 10.96 9.95
N GLY A 222 -14.27 11.11 11.27
CA GLY A 222 -15.38 11.23 12.19
C GLY A 222 -16.14 9.92 12.35
N GLY A 223 -17.34 10.02 12.92
CA GLY A 223 -18.14 8.85 13.29
C GLY A 223 -17.95 8.50 14.76
N GLY A 224 -18.98 8.77 15.55
CA GLY A 224 -19.08 8.21 16.89
C GLY A 224 -19.19 6.68 16.85
N ALA A 225 -19.23 6.06 18.02
CA ALA A 225 -19.43 4.61 18.11
C ALA A 225 -20.67 4.16 17.31
N GLY A 226 -20.47 3.23 16.38
CA GLY A 226 -21.53 2.69 15.51
C GLY A 226 -21.68 3.37 14.15
N ALA A 227 -20.86 4.37 13.84
CA ALA A 227 -20.80 4.91 12.49
C ALA A 227 -20.15 3.93 11.50
N VAL A 228 -20.62 3.95 10.26
CA VAL A 228 -20.13 3.17 9.13
C VAL A 228 -19.78 4.09 7.97
N GLU A 229 -18.87 3.66 7.11
CA GLU A 229 -18.53 4.37 5.87
C GLU A 229 -19.64 4.18 4.83
N ALA A 230 -20.16 5.28 4.29
CA ALA A 230 -20.94 5.29 3.07
C ALA A 230 -20.00 5.49 1.88
N GLU A 231 -20.07 4.61 0.88
CA GLU A 231 -19.10 4.53 -0.21
C GLU A 231 -19.62 5.15 -1.53
N GLY A 232 -18.75 5.85 -2.26
CA GLY A 232 -19.01 6.39 -3.59
C GLY A 232 -17.84 6.14 -4.54
N GLY A 233 -18.15 5.92 -5.82
CA GLY A 233 -17.14 5.73 -6.87
C GLY A 233 -16.61 7.05 -7.45
N ALA A 234 -15.46 6.99 -8.12
CA ALA A 234 -14.92 8.12 -8.91
C ALA A 234 -15.80 8.48 -10.11
N PHE A 235 -16.51 7.47 -10.62
CA PHE A 235 -17.27 7.50 -11.86
C PHE A 235 -18.74 7.25 -11.57
N THR A 236 -19.61 7.91 -12.32
CA THR A 236 -21.05 7.76 -12.13
C THR A 236 -21.53 6.39 -12.61
N SER A 237 -22.34 5.73 -11.79
CA SER A 237 -23.05 4.51 -12.18
C SER A 237 -24.15 4.77 -13.22
N CYS A 238 -24.40 6.03 -13.58
CA CYS A 238 -25.47 6.44 -14.47
C CYS A 238 -25.06 6.61 -15.93
N GLU A 239 -23.81 6.31 -16.28
CA GLU A 239 -23.33 6.26 -17.65
C GLU A 239 -22.58 4.94 -17.89
N PRO A 240 -23.33 3.86 -18.22
CA PRO A 240 -22.71 2.57 -18.46
C PRO A 240 -21.77 2.64 -19.67
N SER A 241 -20.63 1.95 -19.59
CA SER A 241 -19.76 1.77 -20.75
C SER A 241 -20.40 0.79 -21.75
N GLU A 242 -20.07 0.89 -23.05
CA GLU A 242 -20.64 0.02 -24.11
C GLU A 242 -20.38 -1.48 -23.88
N ALA A 243 -19.46 -1.83 -22.98
CA ALA A 243 -19.18 -3.20 -22.55
C ALA A 243 -19.98 -3.54 -21.29
N GLU A 244 -21.30 -3.70 -21.45
CA GLU A 244 -22.33 -3.94 -20.40
C GLU A 244 -22.05 -5.08 -19.39
N THR A 245 -20.96 -5.83 -19.48
CA THR A 245 -20.79 -7.06 -18.69
C THR A 245 -20.12 -6.89 -17.33
N ASN A 246 -19.54 -5.73 -16.99
CA ASN A 246 -18.55 -5.66 -15.91
C ASN A 246 -18.76 -4.57 -14.83
N ASP A 247 -19.94 -3.94 -14.69
CA ASP A 247 -20.17 -2.86 -13.69
C ASP A 247 -19.04 -1.80 -13.64
N THR A 248 -18.37 -1.60 -14.78
CA THR A 248 -17.21 -0.72 -14.90
C THR A 248 -17.66 0.59 -15.53
N PHE A 249 -17.63 1.64 -14.73
CA PHE A 249 -17.98 2.99 -15.10
C PHE A 249 -16.71 3.82 -15.27
N GLU A 250 -16.66 4.65 -16.31
CA GLU A 250 -15.47 5.43 -16.68
C GLU A 250 -15.74 6.94 -16.76
N THR A 251 -17.00 7.34 -16.65
CA THR A 251 -17.42 8.74 -16.79
C THR A 251 -17.44 9.42 -15.43
N PRO A 252 -16.55 10.39 -15.15
CA PRO A 252 -16.60 11.14 -13.89
C PRO A 252 -17.78 12.10 -13.91
N LEU A 253 -18.29 12.45 -12.72
CA LEU A 253 -19.20 13.58 -12.59
C LEU A 253 -18.45 14.89 -12.93
N PRO A 254 -19.06 15.82 -13.68
CA PRO A 254 -18.44 17.10 -13.99
C PRO A 254 -18.32 18.01 -12.75
N ASP A 255 -17.53 19.07 -12.83
CA ASP A 255 -17.48 20.10 -11.79
C ASP A 255 -18.87 20.74 -11.58
N GLY A 256 -19.24 20.97 -10.33
CA GLY A 256 -20.51 21.61 -9.99
C GLY A 256 -20.94 21.45 -8.54
N ASP A 257 -22.09 22.02 -8.23
CA ASP A 257 -22.76 21.85 -6.93
C ASP A 257 -23.75 20.68 -7.01
N TYR A 258 -23.77 19.87 -5.95
CA TYR A 258 -24.53 18.63 -5.81
C TYR A 258 -25.22 18.56 -4.45
N GLU A 259 -26.27 17.76 -4.38
CA GLU A 259 -26.79 17.21 -3.13
C GLU A 259 -26.46 15.73 -3.07
N VAL A 260 -25.72 15.32 -2.03
CA VAL A 260 -25.34 13.93 -1.77
C VAL A 260 -26.17 13.40 -0.61
N ARG A 261 -26.70 12.18 -0.76
CA ARG A 261 -27.44 11.47 0.29
C ARG A 261 -26.76 10.14 0.57
N VAL A 262 -26.76 9.75 1.83
CA VAL A 262 -26.43 8.38 2.21
C VAL A 262 -27.67 7.52 1.99
N VAL A 263 -27.52 6.45 1.22
CA VAL A 263 -28.57 5.46 1.00
C VAL A 263 -28.08 4.10 1.49
N ALA A 264 -28.77 3.56 2.49
CA ALA A 264 -28.52 2.24 3.02
C ALA A 264 -29.56 1.24 2.51
N TYR A 265 -29.14 -0.02 2.36
CA TYR A 265 -29.97 -1.11 1.88
C TYR A 265 -30.14 -2.20 2.97
N PRO A 266 -30.99 -2.00 3.98
CA PRO A 266 -31.27 -3.06 4.94
C PRO A 266 -32.08 -4.21 4.33
N GLU A 267 -31.78 -5.43 4.74
CA GLU A 267 -32.58 -6.62 4.47
C GLU A 267 -33.68 -6.73 5.54
N ILE A 268 -34.89 -6.27 5.22
CA ILE A 268 -36.04 -6.24 6.16
C ILE A 268 -36.68 -7.62 6.36
N ALA A 269 -36.45 -8.53 5.43
CA ALA A 269 -36.75 -9.95 5.52
C ALA A 269 -35.88 -10.71 4.51
N ALA A 270 -35.69 -12.02 4.68
CA ALA A 270 -34.81 -12.80 3.80
C ALA A 270 -35.14 -12.63 2.30
N GLY A 271 -34.19 -12.11 1.53
CA GLY A 271 -34.27 -11.74 0.12
C GLY A 271 -35.07 -10.47 -0.19
N GLN A 272 -35.47 -9.70 0.83
CA GLN A 272 -36.26 -8.49 0.70
C GLN A 272 -35.49 -7.29 1.22
N TRP A 273 -34.95 -6.52 0.28
CA TRP A 273 -34.22 -5.29 0.53
C TRP A 273 -35.17 -4.09 0.49
N ALA A 274 -34.83 -3.05 1.23
CA ALA A 274 -35.52 -1.78 1.23
C ALA A 274 -34.49 -0.65 1.32
N THR A 275 -34.92 0.61 1.22
CA THR A 275 -34.05 1.79 1.25
C THR A 275 -34.22 2.58 2.54
N ALA A 276 -33.12 3.03 3.13
CA ALA A 276 -33.10 4.09 4.14
C ALA A 276 -32.24 5.24 3.60
N VAL A 277 -32.83 6.43 3.51
CA VAL A 277 -32.26 7.60 2.82
C VAL A 277 -32.06 8.72 3.83
N SER A 278 -30.87 9.33 3.83
CA SER A 278 -30.57 10.49 4.68
C SER A 278 -31.12 11.80 4.12
N GLU A 279 -31.09 12.84 4.94
CA GLU A 279 -31.18 14.23 4.45
C GLU A 279 -29.99 14.56 3.51
N PRO A 280 -30.16 15.51 2.56
CA PRO A 280 -29.08 15.93 1.68
C PRO A 280 -27.94 16.63 2.41
N VAL A 281 -26.73 16.38 1.92
CA VAL A 281 -25.52 17.15 2.21
C VAL A 281 -25.12 17.91 0.94
N SER A 282 -24.94 19.23 1.05
CA SER A 282 -24.43 20.03 -0.07
C SER A 282 -22.95 19.74 -0.30
N VAL A 283 -22.62 19.29 -1.50
CA VAL A 283 -21.26 18.94 -1.93
C VAL A 283 -20.92 19.70 -3.21
N ARG A 284 -19.68 20.16 -3.32
CA ARG A 284 -19.13 20.73 -4.53
C ARG A 284 -18.05 19.81 -5.09
N ILE A 285 -18.09 19.53 -6.39
CA ILE A 285 -16.97 18.94 -7.12
C ILE A 285 -16.26 20.05 -7.89
N ASP A 286 -14.94 20.11 -7.76
CA ASP A 286 -14.06 20.91 -8.61
C ASP A 286 -12.74 20.16 -8.89
N ALA A 287 -11.74 20.87 -9.41
CA ALA A 287 -10.44 20.31 -9.77
C ALA A 287 -9.68 19.66 -8.59
N ASP A 288 -9.99 20.05 -7.35
CA ASP A 288 -9.36 19.52 -6.14
C ASP A 288 -10.18 18.36 -5.53
N GLY A 289 -11.33 18.01 -6.12
CA GLY A 289 -12.17 16.88 -5.71
C GLY A 289 -13.52 17.30 -5.14
N ALA A 290 -14.07 16.46 -4.26
CA ALA A 290 -15.38 16.69 -3.64
C ALA A 290 -15.24 17.34 -2.25
N HIS A 291 -16.05 18.38 -2.01
CA HIS A 291 -15.98 19.19 -0.80
C HIS A 291 -17.34 19.35 -0.14
N THR A 292 -17.42 19.29 1.18
CA THR A 292 -18.66 19.57 1.93
C THR A 292 -18.68 21.02 2.38
N ALA A 293 -19.85 21.66 2.49
CA ALA A 293 -19.90 23.02 3.04
C ALA A 293 -19.37 23.08 4.50
N THR A 294 -18.44 23.98 4.79
CA THR A 294 -17.81 24.11 6.12
C THR A 294 -18.81 24.50 7.20
N GLY A 295 -19.70 25.44 6.88
CA GLY A 295 -20.67 25.99 7.83
C GLY A 295 -19.97 26.69 9.00
N THR A 296 -20.13 26.17 10.21
CA THR A 296 -19.57 26.76 11.45
C THR A 296 -18.43 25.93 12.06
N ARG A 297 -18.00 24.86 11.38
CA ARG A 297 -17.11 23.84 11.94
C ARG A 297 -15.62 24.17 11.78
N GLY A 298 -15.29 25.18 10.97
CA GLY A 298 -13.92 25.57 10.65
C GLY A 298 -13.46 26.83 11.39
N GLY A 299 -12.33 27.36 10.93
CA GLY A 299 -11.70 28.57 11.46
C GLY A 299 -10.53 29.01 10.58
N PRO A 300 -9.91 30.17 10.83
CA PRO A 300 -8.67 30.52 10.14
C PRO A 300 -7.56 29.52 10.50
N ALA A 301 -6.74 29.15 9.52
CA ALA A 301 -5.53 28.34 9.72
C ALA A 301 -4.31 29.05 9.12
N THR A 302 -3.16 28.82 9.74
CA THR A 302 -1.84 29.32 9.34
C THR A 302 -0.86 28.21 9.03
N ILE A 303 -1.06 26.99 9.55
CA ILE A 303 -0.27 25.82 9.17
C ILE A 303 -0.51 25.46 7.70
N GLU A 304 0.54 25.08 6.98
CA GLU A 304 0.46 24.55 5.62
C GLU A 304 1.00 23.11 5.63
N PRO A 305 0.26 22.12 5.08
CA PRO A 305 0.78 20.77 4.96
C PRO A 305 2.11 20.80 4.18
N PRO A 306 3.16 20.10 4.63
CA PRO A 306 4.43 20.07 3.91
C PRO A 306 4.26 19.44 2.51
N GLU A 307 5.28 19.50 1.65
CA GLU A 307 5.27 18.64 0.46
C GLU A 307 5.33 17.16 0.87
N PRO A 308 4.70 16.22 0.13
CA PRO A 308 4.81 14.79 0.42
C PRO A 308 6.27 14.34 0.47
N ALA A 309 6.62 13.57 1.49
CA ALA A 309 7.98 13.06 1.63
C ALA A 309 8.20 11.81 0.76
N GLU A 310 9.45 11.59 0.32
CA GLU A 310 9.82 10.33 -0.32
C GLU A 310 9.63 9.16 0.66
N GLY A 311 9.01 8.07 0.20
CA GLY A 311 8.69 6.91 1.03
C GLY A 311 7.44 7.06 1.90
N GLU A 312 6.74 8.20 1.85
CA GLU A 312 5.46 8.37 2.54
C GLU A 312 4.44 7.33 2.05
N LEU A 313 3.87 6.58 2.98
CA LEU A 313 2.96 5.47 2.69
C LEU A 313 1.51 5.93 2.62
N SER A 314 1.14 6.89 3.48
CA SER A 314 -0.21 7.46 3.49
C SER A 314 -0.20 8.90 3.97
N ARG A 315 -1.12 9.69 3.42
CA ARG A 315 -1.33 11.09 3.78
C ARG A 315 -2.78 11.36 4.04
N LEU A 316 -3.11 12.00 5.15
CA LEU A 316 -4.43 12.58 5.35
C LEU A 316 -4.30 14.09 5.47
N VAL A 317 -5.10 14.83 4.71
CA VAL A 317 -5.23 16.29 4.80
C VAL A 317 -6.70 16.62 5.01
N LEU A 318 -6.99 17.44 6.02
CA LEU A 318 -8.29 18.01 6.31
C LEU A 318 -8.15 19.53 6.38
N ASP A 319 -8.87 20.25 5.53
CA ASP A 319 -8.90 21.70 5.51
C ASP A 319 -10.34 22.20 5.62
N ARG A 320 -10.63 22.89 6.73
CA ARG A 320 -11.90 23.57 7.02
C ARG A 320 -11.70 25.09 7.11
N SER A 321 -10.59 25.61 6.59
CA SER A 321 -10.29 27.04 6.67
C SER A 321 -10.98 27.90 5.62
N THR A 322 -11.61 27.26 4.64
CA THR A 322 -12.38 27.89 3.58
C THR A 322 -13.89 27.66 3.77
N ASP A 323 -14.72 28.17 2.86
CA ASP A 323 -16.18 27.91 2.84
C ASP A 323 -16.50 26.44 2.53
N TRP A 324 -15.54 25.70 1.99
CA TRP A 324 -15.64 24.29 1.61
C TRP A 324 -14.59 23.46 2.35
N VAL A 325 -15.02 22.33 2.90
CA VAL A 325 -14.18 21.35 3.56
C VAL A 325 -13.56 20.45 2.52
N THR A 326 -12.23 20.46 2.45
CA THR A 326 -11.47 19.49 1.68
C THR A 326 -10.95 18.43 2.65
N ALA A 327 -11.15 17.17 2.31
CA ALA A 327 -10.65 16.06 3.09
C ALA A 327 -10.16 14.95 2.16
N GLU A 328 -8.89 14.59 2.24
CA GLU A 328 -8.25 13.65 1.33
C GLU A 328 -7.35 12.68 2.09
N LEU A 329 -7.48 11.39 1.77
CA LEU A 329 -6.50 10.37 2.11
C LEU A 329 -5.80 9.89 0.83
N THR A 330 -4.50 10.13 0.68
CA THR A 330 -3.68 9.54 -0.39
C THR A 330 -2.92 8.31 0.13
N GLN A 331 -2.95 7.19 -0.57
CA GLN A 331 -2.22 5.95 -0.25
C GLN A 331 -1.22 5.67 -1.37
N ARG A 332 0.09 5.57 -1.05
CA ARG A 332 1.14 5.46 -2.06
C ARG A 332 1.89 4.13 -2.08
N GLY A 333 1.74 3.31 -1.04
CA GLY A 333 2.47 2.05 -0.97
C GLY A 333 2.24 1.28 0.31
N TYR A 334 3.14 0.35 0.58
CA TYR A 334 3.16 -0.51 1.77
C TYR A 334 4.51 -0.42 2.47
N VAL A 335 4.55 -0.79 3.75
CA VAL A 335 5.77 -0.77 4.56
C VAL A 335 6.73 -1.83 4.03
N THR A 336 7.79 -1.42 3.34
CA THR A 336 8.84 -2.34 2.87
C THR A 336 10.06 -2.34 3.78
N THR A 337 10.38 -1.19 4.40
CA THR A 337 11.57 -0.98 5.22
C THR A 337 11.33 0.12 6.26
N GLY A 338 12.16 0.15 7.31
CA GLY A 338 12.05 1.12 8.40
C GLY A 338 10.93 0.83 9.41
N THR A 339 10.92 1.56 10.52
CA THR A 339 9.75 1.59 11.42
C THR A 339 9.02 2.91 11.19
N PRO A 340 7.86 2.90 10.50
CA PRO A 340 7.16 4.12 10.16
C PRO A 340 6.57 4.78 11.42
N LEU A 341 6.38 6.09 11.36
CA LEU A 341 5.69 6.86 12.39
C LEU A 341 4.68 7.81 11.73
N VAL A 342 3.81 8.38 12.55
CA VAL A 342 2.89 9.45 12.13
C VAL A 342 3.49 10.79 12.51
N SER A 343 3.69 11.64 11.51
CA SER A 343 3.98 13.07 11.68
C SER A 343 2.71 13.86 11.40
N ALA A 344 2.37 14.82 12.25
CA ALA A 344 1.13 15.58 12.11
C ALA A 344 1.23 17.00 12.67
N GLU A 345 0.35 17.88 12.21
CA GLU A 345 0.03 19.16 12.84
C GLU A 345 -1.48 19.40 12.79
N CYS A 346 -1.98 20.12 13.78
CA CYS A 346 -3.38 20.52 13.86
C CYS A 346 -3.49 21.98 14.31
N GLU A 347 -4.46 22.72 13.76
CA GLU A 347 -4.82 24.06 14.20
C GLU A 347 -6.33 24.16 14.41
N SER A 348 -6.76 24.66 15.57
CA SER A 348 -8.16 24.89 15.92
C SER A 348 -8.38 26.30 16.47
N THR A 349 -9.63 26.75 16.41
CA THR A 349 -10.08 27.95 17.13
C THR A 349 -9.96 27.82 18.66
N ASP A 350 -9.98 26.61 19.20
CA ASP A 350 -9.58 26.30 20.57
C ASP A 350 -8.29 25.45 20.56
N PRO A 351 -7.12 26.00 20.96
CA PRO A 351 -5.86 25.27 20.95
C PRO A 351 -5.81 24.09 21.95
N ALA A 352 -6.82 23.94 22.82
CA ALA A 352 -6.95 22.77 23.69
C ALA A 352 -7.65 21.59 23.00
N ASP A 353 -8.23 21.78 21.81
CA ASP A 353 -8.81 20.71 21.02
C ASP A 353 -7.76 19.67 20.65
N MET A 354 -8.20 18.41 20.59
CA MET A 354 -7.37 17.28 20.18
C MET A 354 -8.06 16.49 19.08
N VAL A 355 -7.30 16.14 18.05
CA VAL A 355 -7.72 15.18 17.02
C VAL A 355 -7.16 13.81 17.38
N THR A 356 -8.02 12.80 17.45
CA THR A 356 -7.59 11.42 17.69
C THR A 356 -7.50 10.66 16.38
N TYR A 357 -6.44 9.88 16.21
CA TYR A 357 -6.22 9.11 14.99
C TYR A 357 -5.85 7.65 15.26
N GLU A 358 -6.05 6.82 14.26
CA GLU A 358 -5.59 5.44 14.18
C GLU A 358 -4.90 5.20 12.84
N VAL A 359 -3.83 4.40 12.84
CA VAL A 359 -3.26 3.82 11.62
C VAL A 359 -3.88 2.45 11.46
N VAL A 360 -4.59 2.22 10.37
CA VAL A 360 -5.40 1.02 10.17
C VAL A 360 -5.02 0.27 8.90
N GLN A 361 -5.17 -1.05 8.93
CA GLN A 361 -5.11 -1.91 7.75
C GLN A 361 -6.53 -2.01 7.15
N PRO A 362 -6.80 -1.44 5.96
CA PRO A 362 -8.16 -1.32 5.43
C PRO A 362 -8.88 -2.66 5.23
N SER A 363 -8.19 -3.73 4.82
CA SER A 363 -8.84 -5.02 4.56
C SER A 363 -9.37 -5.72 5.82
N THR A 364 -8.72 -5.49 6.96
CA THR A 364 -9.05 -6.15 8.24
C THR A 364 -9.72 -5.21 9.24
N ASN A 365 -9.64 -3.90 8.99
CA ASN A 365 -9.97 -2.85 9.94
C ASN A 365 -9.17 -2.95 11.25
N GLU A 366 -7.97 -3.55 11.21
CA GLU A 366 -7.10 -3.69 12.37
C GLU A 366 -6.31 -2.39 12.61
N ALA A 367 -6.41 -1.83 13.82
CA ALA A 367 -5.60 -0.70 14.24
C ALA A 367 -4.17 -1.15 14.59
N LEU A 368 -3.20 -0.63 13.83
CA LEU A 368 -1.76 -0.87 14.00
C LEU A 368 -1.13 0.09 15.01
N GLY A 369 -1.72 1.28 15.15
CA GLY A 369 -1.28 2.33 16.07
C GLY A 369 -2.35 3.39 16.25
N SER A 370 -2.24 4.20 17.30
CA SER A 370 -3.15 5.32 17.58
C SER A 370 -2.43 6.45 18.30
N GLY A 371 -3.01 7.64 18.28
CA GLY A 371 -2.48 8.81 18.99
C GLY A 371 -3.45 9.98 19.04
N GLU A 372 -3.01 11.04 19.71
CA GLU A 372 -3.76 12.28 19.90
C GLU A 372 -2.87 13.46 19.50
N VAL A 373 -3.38 14.35 18.64
CA VAL A 373 -2.66 15.52 18.13
C VAL A 373 -3.32 16.78 18.69
N LEU A 374 -2.56 17.60 19.40
CA LEU A 374 -3.03 18.88 19.94
C LEU A 374 -3.15 19.92 18.82
N CYS A 375 -4.25 20.69 18.83
CA CYS A 375 -4.55 21.65 17.77
C CYS A 375 -4.06 23.08 18.04
N ASP A 376 -2.85 23.20 18.59
CA ASP A 376 -2.19 24.47 18.90
C ASP A 376 -1.18 24.94 17.82
N GLY A 377 -1.15 24.25 16.67
CA GLY A 377 -0.22 24.49 15.57
C GLY A 377 1.17 23.92 15.79
N SER A 378 1.39 23.11 16.84
CA SER A 378 2.68 22.46 17.07
C SER A 378 2.83 21.14 16.31
N TRP A 379 4.07 20.86 15.90
CA TRP A 379 4.48 19.59 15.30
C TRP A 379 4.36 18.43 16.29
N TYR A 380 3.76 17.34 15.83
CA TYR A 380 3.59 16.09 16.55
C TYR A 380 4.28 14.94 15.80
N GLU A 381 4.92 14.06 16.55
CA GLU A 381 5.42 12.76 16.07
C GLU A 381 4.96 11.65 17.00
N SER A 382 4.48 10.56 16.41
CA SER A 382 4.06 9.39 17.17
C SER A 382 5.23 8.52 17.60
N LEU A 383 4.94 7.56 18.48
CA LEU A 383 5.80 6.39 18.62
C LEU A 383 5.80 5.59 17.30
N PRO A 384 6.87 4.80 17.03
CA PRO A 384 6.91 3.96 15.85
C PRO A 384 5.74 2.96 15.81
N VAL A 385 5.13 2.81 14.65
CA VAL A 385 3.99 1.91 14.41
C VAL A 385 4.53 0.59 13.85
N VAL A 386 4.37 -0.49 14.60
CA VAL A 386 4.84 -1.82 14.21
C VAL A 386 3.68 -2.60 13.60
N GLY A 387 3.75 -2.89 12.29
CA GLY A 387 2.72 -3.65 11.58
C GLY A 387 2.61 -3.29 10.10
N GLY A 388 1.51 -3.69 9.45
CA GLY A 388 1.16 -3.24 8.08
C GLY A 388 1.50 -4.23 6.96
N GLY A 389 2.48 -5.12 7.15
CA GLY A 389 2.82 -6.15 6.15
C GLY A 389 3.00 -5.57 4.74
N LYS A 390 2.55 -6.31 3.72
CA LYS A 390 2.56 -5.86 2.31
C LYS A 390 1.26 -5.15 1.89
N GLU A 391 0.49 -4.65 2.86
CA GLU A 391 -0.77 -3.99 2.57
C GLU A 391 -0.62 -2.47 2.69
N VAL A 392 -1.43 -1.75 1.92
CA VAL A 392 -1.64 -0.32 2.14
C VAL A 392 -2.22 -0.10 3.53
N VAL A 393 -1.82 0.99 4.15
CA VAL A 393 -2.39 1.43 5.42
C VAL A 393 -3.18 2.71 5.21
N ALA A 394 -4.00 3.09 6.17
CA ALA A 394 -4.74 4.34 6.15
C ALA A 394 -4.59 5.04 7.50
N ILE A 395 -4.62 6.37 7.47
CA ILE A 395 -4.80 7.19 8.67
C ILE A 395 -6.29 7.46 8.79
N ARG A 396 -6.89 7.05 9.90
CA ARG A 396 -8.30 7.30 10.24
C ARG A 396 -8.37 8.29 11.39
N LEU A 397 -9.21 9.31 11.28
CA LEU A 397 -9.53 10.26 12.35
C LEU A 397 -10.77 9.80 13.11
N THR A 398 -10.58 9.26 14.31
CA THR A 398 -11.67 8.75 15.15
C THR A 398 -12.42 9.85 15.89
N SER A 399 -11.84 11.04 16.01
CA SER A 399 -12.51 12.23 16.56
C SER A 399 -11.92 13.50 15.98
N VAL A 400 -12.77 14.39 15.49
CA VAL A 400 -12.40 15.72 14.99
C VAL A 400 -13.35 16.75 15.60
N PRO A 401 -12.89 17.56 16.58
CA PRO A 401 -13.72 18.61 17.16
C PRO A 401 -14.20 19.65 16.12
N ASP A 402 -15.38 20.21 16.38
CA ASP A 402 -15.81 21.43 15.70
C ASP A 402 -14.89 22.57 16.15
N GLY A 403 -14.33 23.32 15.19
CA GLY A 403 -13.35 24.36 15.45
C GLY A 403 -11.97 24.04 14.88
N VAL A 404 -11.68 22.75 14.60
CA VAL A 404 -10.47 22.35 13.86
C VAL A 404 -10.54 22.98 12.47
N ALA A 405 -9.63 23.92 12.23
CA ALA A 405 -9.52 24.68 11.00
C ALA A 405 -8.71 23.91 9.95
N ARG A 406 -7.63 23.26 10.37
CA ARG A 406 -6.78 22.47 9.49
C ARG A 406 -6.08 21.36 10.27
N PHE A 407 -5.95 20.20 9.66
CA PHE A 407 -5.22 19.06 10.18
C PHE A 407 -4.52 18.37 9.02
N TRP A 408 -3.30 17.92 9.23
CA TRP A 408 -2.68 16.96 8.32
C TRP A 408 -1.89 15.92 9.10
N ALA A 409 -1.81 14.73 8.55
CA ALA A 409 -0.96 13.66 9.05
C ALA A 409 -0.32 12.90 7.88
N ALA A 410 0.94 12.56 8.03
CA ALA A 410 1.68 11.70 7.11
C ALA A 410 2.16 10.48 7.87
N PHE A 411 1.96 9.30 7.28
CA PHE A 411 2.49 8.05 7.76
C PHE A 411 3.60 7.62 6.80
N GLY A 412 4.81 7.54 7.31
CA GLY A 412 5.98 7.24 6.50
C GLY A 412 7.18 6.89 7.36
N PRO A 413 8.31 6.53 6.73
CA PRO A 413 9.56 6.40 7.43
C PRO A 413 9.86 7.72 8.15
N THR A 414 10.50 7.62 9.32
CA THR A 414 11.05 8.82 9.97
C THR A 414 11.93 9.49 8.93
N PRO A 415 11.68 10.75 8.51
CA PRO A 415 12.60 11.43 7.63
C PRO A 415 13.91 11.44 8.39
N ASP A 416 14.89 10.67 7.89
CA ASP A 416 16.18 10.53 8.55
C ASP A 416 16.64 11.95 8.84
N ALA A 417 16.69 12.30 10.13
CA ALA A 417 16.95 13.65 10.59
C ALA A 417 18.43 13.98 10.38
N GLY A 418 18.93 13.81 9.16
CA GLY A 418 20.19 14.24 8.58
C GLY A 418 21.47 13.97 9.36
N ASN A 419 21.48 13.23 10.46
CA ASN A 419 22.63 13.24 11.38
C ASN A 419 22.67 12.14 12.45
N ALA A 420 22.01 11.00 12.25
CA ALA A 420 22.48 9.77 12.87
C ALA A 420 22.95 8.89 11.72
N ALA A 421 24.27 8.74 11.54
CA ALA A 421 24.75 7.50 10.95
C ALA A 421 24.15 6.41 11.85
N ALA A 422 23.06 5.79 11.42
CA ALA A 422 22.40 4.77 12.22
C ALA A 422 23.48 3.75 12.54
N GLU A 423 23.72 3.52 13.84
CA GLU A 423 24.73 2.57 14.28
C GLU A 423 24.31 1.18 13.78
N CYS A 424 24.82 0.77 12.62
CA CYS A 424 24.74 -0.60 12.15
C CYS A 424 25.73 -1.47 12.95
N SER A 425 25.57 -2.78 12.89
CA SER A 425 26.43 -3.75 13.59
C SER A 425 27.92 -3.61 13.24
N ALA A 426 28.26 -3.04 12.07
CA ALA A 426 29.63 -2.81 11.66
C ALA A 426 30.28 -1.51 12.17
N SER A 427 29.51 -0.55 12.69
CA SER A 427 29.99 0.79 13.09
C SER A 427 31.19 0.79 14.06
N ASN A 428 31.33 -0.28 14.86
CA ASN A 428 32.40 -0.44 15.85
C ASN A 428 33.46 -1.49 15.47
N LEU A 429 33.38 -2.05 14.26
CA LEU A 429 34.36 -3.02 13.77
C LEU A 429 35.57 -2.27 13.21
N GLY A 430 36.67 -2.25 13.97
CA GLY A 430 37.96 -1.70 13.51
C GLY A 430 38.70 -2.58 12.50
N MET A 431 37.97 -3.28 11.63
CA MET A 431 38.52 -4.17 10.61
C MET A 431 38.62 -3.43 9.28
N GLU A 432 39.82 -3.39 8.70
CA GLU A 432 40.08 -2.84 7.37
C GLU A 432 40.30 -3.99 6.38
N TYR A 433 39.75 -3.86 5.17
CA TYR A 433 39.97 -4.85 4.12
C TYR A 433 41.38 -4.72 3.53
N ASP A 434 42.14 -5.83 3.46
CA ASP A 434 43.40 -5.90 2.72
C ASP A 434 43.13 -6.43 1.30
N PRO A 435 43.37 -5.63 0.23
CA PRO A 435 43.23 -6.08 -1.14
C PRO A 435 44.02 -7.34 -1.50
N ALA A 436 45.11 -7.63 -0.78
CA ALA A 436 45.89 -8.85 -0.96
C ALA A 436 45.16 -10.13 -0.52
N ASN A 437 44.03 -10.02 0.20
CA ASN A 437 43.19 -11.16 0.56
C ASN A 437 42.33 -11.68 -0.61
N SER A 438 42.33 -10.99 -1.75
CA SER A 438 41.71 -11.47 -2.98
C SER A 438 42.74 -11.98 -4.01
N PRO A 439 42.51 -13.12 -4.67
CA PRO A 439 43.30 -13.55 -5.83
C PRO A 439 43.08 -12.70 -7.09
N SER A 440 41.97 -11.93 -7.19
CA SER A 440 41.71 -11.01 -8.32
C SER A 440 41.67 -9.55 -7.87
N PRO A 441 42.36 -8.64 -8.58
CA PRO A 441 42.33 -7.20 -8.27
C PRO A 441 40.91 -6.58 -8.33
N ASN A 442 40.07 -6.98 -9.28
CA ASN A 442 38.74 -6.36 -9.41
C ASN A 442 37.77 -6.87 -8.34
N SER A 443 37.80 -8.17 -8.03
CA SER A 443 37.00 -8.69 -6.92
C SER A 443 37.48 -8.12 -5.59
N GLY A 444 38.80 -7.88 -5.43
CA GLY A 444 39.35 -7.18 -4.28
C GLY A 444 38.87 -5.72 -4.18
N ALA A 445 38.77 -5.01 -5.30
CA ALA A 445 38.23 -3.65 -5.32
C ALA A 445 36.73 -3.61 -4.96
N LYS A 446 35.92 -4.56 -5.46
CA LYS A 446 34.51 -4.67 -5.05
C LYS A 446 34.38 -5.04 -3.58
N ALA A 447 35.17 -5.99 -3.07
CA ALA A 447 35.19 -6.36 -1.66
C ALA A 447 35.54 -5.16 -0.75
N ALA A 448 36.54 -4.37 -1.13
CA ALA A 448 36.88 -3.13 -0.43
C ALA A 448 35.68 -2.16 -0.38
N ALA A 449 35.00 -1.94 -1.51
CA ALA A 449 33.85 -1.06 -1.58
C ALA A 449 32.66 -1.54 -0.71
N ILE A 450 32.45 -2.86 -0.62
CA ILE A 450 31.42 -3.45 0.25
C ILE A 450 31.79 -3.24 1.73
N VAL A 451 33.05 -3.50 2.12
CA VAL A 451 33.51 -3.28 3.50
C VAL A 451 33.45 -1.81 3.90
N ASP A 452 33.89 -0.90 3.02
CA ASP A 452 33.84 0.55 3.28
C ASP A 452 32.40 1.03 3.50
N ALA A 453 31.46 0.59 2.66
CA ALA A 453 30.04 0.92 2.81
C ALA A 453 29.45 0.32 4.10
N ALA A 454 29.79 -0.93 4.41
CA ALA A 454 29.30 -1.58 5.63
C ALA A 454 29.82 -0.91 6.91
N VAL A 455 31.12 -0.60 7.01
CA VAL A 455 31.69 0.08 8.19
C VAL A 455 31.14 1.51 8.34
N ALA A 456 30.85 2.19 7.23
CA ALA A 456 30.22 3.50 7.23
C ALA A 456 28.71 3.48 7.52
N CYS A 457 28.11 2.28 7.65
CA CYS A 457 26.66 2.10 7.73
C CYS A 457 25.92 2.78 6.56
N ASP A 458 26.51 2.73 5.37
CA ASP A 458 25.99 3.34 4.15
C ASP A 458 25.06 2.35 3.43
N SER A 459 23.79 2.33 3.88
CA SER A 459 22.76 1.44 3.34
C SER A 459 22.49 1.69 1.87
N GLU A 460 22.39 2.96 1.47
CA GLU A 460 22.17 3.35 0.07
C GLU A 460 23.28 2.79 -0.82
N ARG A 461 24.53 2.89 -0.38
CA ARG A 461 25.65 2.36 -1.16
C ARG A 461 25.66 0.85 -1.26
N LEU A 462 25.34 0.12 -0.19
CA LEU A 462 25.25 -1.34 -0.23
C LEU A 462 24.08 -1.80 -1.13
N ILE A 463 22.92 -1.16 -1.01
CA ILE A 463 21.75 -1.39 -1.87
C ILE A 463 22.15 -1.17 -3.33
N GLN A 464 22.76 -0.03 -3.64
CA GLN A 464 23.22 0.30 -4.99
C GLN A 464 24.20 -0.75 -5.53
N LEU A 465 25.22 -1.13 -4.75
CA LEU A 465 26.21 -2.12 -5.16
C LEU A 465 25.57 -3.47 -5.48
N ALA A 466 24.60 -3.92 -4.69
CA ALA A 466 23.90 -5.18 -4.90
C ALA A 466 22.93 -5.11 -6.08
N THR A 467 22.22 -3.99 -6.25
CA THR A 467 21.28 -3.76 -7.37
C THR A 467 22.01 -3.68 -8.71
N ASP A 468 23.11 -2.92 -8.78
CA ASP A 468 23.91 -2.77 -10.00
C ASP A 468 24.43 -4.12 -10.52
N ASP A 469 24.78 -5.02 -9.61
CA ASP A 469 25.33 -6.34 -9.92
C ASP A 469 24.26 -7.45 -9.98
N SER A 470 22.99 -7.13 -9.71
CA SER A 470 21.88 -8.12 -9.58
C SER A 470 22.23 -9.27 -8.62
N THR A 471 22.79 -8.93 -7.46
CA THR A 471 23.27 -9.89 -6.46
C THR A 471 22.14 -10.74 -5.87
N GLU A 472 22.36 -12.05 -5.77
CA GLU A 472 21.49 -12.96 -5.01
C GLU A 472 21.79 -12.85 -3.51
N LEU A 473 20.85 -12.37 -2.71
CA LEU A 473 21.03 -12.13 -1.28
C LEU A 473 20.29 -13.17 -0.43
N MET A 474 20.88 -13.58 0.70
CA MET A 474 20.37 -14.39 1.82
C MET A 474 19.40 -15.52 1.45
N PHE A 475 18.17 -15.14 1.08
CA PHE A 475 17.17 -15.96 0.42
C PHE A 475 16.84 -15.35 -0.94
N SER A 476 16.74 -16.16 -2.00
CA SER A 476 16.50 -15.73 -3.40
C SER A 476 15.23 -14.88 -3.66
N VAL A 477 14.48 -14.51 -2.63
CA VAL A 477 13.30 -13.66 -2.65
C VAL A 477 13.47 -12.32 -1.91
N GLU A 478 14.60 -12.09 -1.23
CA GLU A 478 14.86 -10.84 -0.52
C GLU A 478 15.49 -9.80 -1.44
N THR A 479 15.02 -8.55 -1.36
CA THR A 479 15.59 -7.43 -2.13
C THR A 479 16.78 -6.80 -1.37
N PRO A 480 17.69 -6.09 -2.06
CA PRO A 480 18.76 -5.33 -1.40
C PRO A 480 18.29 -4.41 -0.29
N GLU A 481 17.14 -3.76 -0.45
CA GLU A 481 16.53 -2.86 0.54
C GLU A 481 16.12 -3.62 1.81
N GLN A 482 15.62 -4.85 1.67
CA GLN A 482 15.22 -5.68 2.81
C GLN A 482 16.43 -6.19 3.60
N VAL A 483 17.54 -6.47 2.91
CA VAL A 483 18.76 -7.00 3.54
C VAL A 483 19.59 -5.88 4.16
N PHE A 484 19.78 -4.76 3.47
CA PHE A 484 20.67 -3.68 3.90
C PHE A 484 19.96 -2.45 4.46
N GLY A 485 18.62 -2.43 4.51
CA GLY A 485 17.88 -1.36 5.15
C GLY A 485 18.25 -1.18 6.62
N LEU A 486 18.29 0.07 7.08
CA LEU A 486 18.48 0.43 8.49
C LEU A 486 17.13 0.85 9.11
N PRO A 487 16.87 0.54 10.40
CA PRO A 487 17.71 -0.22 11.32
C PRO A 487 17.89 -1.67 10.87
N GLU A 488 19.07 -2.22 11.18
CA GLU A 488 19.49 -3.54 10.73
C GLU A 488 18.62 -4.67 11.33
N ASN A 489 18.44 -5.76 10.57
CA ASN A 489 17.72 -6.95 11.02
C ASN A 489 18.58 -7.87 11.91
N ASP A 490 17.95 -8.89 12.52
CA ASP A 490 18.62 -9.83 13.44
C ASP A 490 19.75 -10.67 12.78
N ALA A 491 19.85 -10.68 11.44
CA ALA A 491 20.91 -11.41 10.75
C ALA A 491 22.25 -10.65 10.72
N LEU A 492 22.27 -9.39 11.15
CA LEU A 492 23.46 -8.54 11.24
C LEU A 492 24.34 -8.56 9.95
N PRO A 493 23.74 -8.28 8.76
CA PRO A 493 24.44 -8.34 7.49
C PRO A 493 25.68 -7.44 7.40
N TYR A 494 25.70 -6.27 8.04
CA TYR A 494 26.82 -5.34 7.98
C TYR A 494 28.05 -5.93 8.68
N GLU A 495 27.90 -6.37 9.93
CA GLU A 495 28.96 -7.04 10.69
C GLU A 495 29.45 -8.30 9.99
N THR A 496 28.52 -9.08 9.45
CA THR A 496 28.84 -10.34 8.75
C THR A 496 29.66 -10.08 7.49
N LEU A 497 29.29 -9.09 6.66
CA LEU A 497 30.06 -8.72 5.47
C LEU A 497 31.49 -8.28 5.80
N VAL A 498 31.65 -7.45 6.85
CA VAL A 498 32.97 -7.00 7.30
C VAL A 498 33.81 -8.18 7.80
N ARG A 499 33.25 -9.05 8.65
CA ARG A 499 33.94 -10.25 9.15
C ARG A 499 34.34 -11.21 8.03
N LEU A 500 33.47 -11.40 7.02
CA LEU A 500 33.77 -12.24 5.86
C LEU A 500 34.93 -11.69 5.05
N LEU A 501 34.79 -10.46 4.57
CA LEU A 501 35.72 -9.90 3.58
C LEU A 501 37.03 -9.43 4.21
N ALA A 502 36.97 -8.74 5.35
CA ALA A 502 38.17 -8.23 6.03
C ALA A 502 38.83 -9.26 6.95
N GLY A 503 38.05 -10.22 7.48
CA GLY A 503 38.53 -11.23 8.41
C GLY A 503 39.04 -12.53 7.77
N THR A 504 38.77 -12.78 6.49
CA THR A 504 39.14 -14.04 5.80
C THR A 504 39.72 -13.81 4.41
N ARG A 505 40.32 -14.84 3.82
CA ARG A 505 40.84 -14.80 2.44
C ARG A 505 39.87 -15.42 1.44
N GLY A 506 39.86 -14.88 0.22
CA GLY A 506 39.07 -15.38 -0.89
C GLY A 506 39.82 -16.46 -1.66
N GLN A 507 39.07 -17.36 -2.31
CA GLN A 507 39.62 -18.35 -3.23
C GLN A 507 38.80 -18.42 -4.51
N THR A 508 39.47 -18.50 -5.65
CA THR A 508 38.81 -18.73 -6.94
C THR A 508 38.16 -20.11 -6.96
N SER A 509 36.85 -20.17 -7.22
CA SER A 509 36.04 -21.39 -7.23
C SER A 509 35.04 -21.36 -8.39
N GLY A 510 35.23 -22.28 -9.33
CA GLY A 510 34.33 -22.49 -10.47
C GLY A 510 34.21 -21.30 -11.42
N GLY A 511 33.33 -21.45 -12.42
CA GLY A 511 33.09 -20.47 -13.49
C GLY A 511 33.85 -20.74 -14.77
N ASP A 512 33.41 -20.11 -15.86
CA ASP A 512 34.13 -20.10 -17.13
C ASP A 512 35.38 -19.21 -17.04
N ALA A 513 36.37 -19.46 -17.89
CA ALA A 513 37.60 -18.67 -17.93
C ALA A 513 37.33 -17.17 -18.18
N GLY A 514 37.80 -16.31 -17.27
CA GLY A 514 37.53 -14.87 -17.25
C GLY A 514 36.21 -14.49 -16.58
N ASN A 515 35.52 -15.45 -15.97
CA ASN A 515 34.27 -15.27 -15.24
C ASN A 515 34.21 -16.19 -14.01
N GLU A 516 35.38 -16.52 -13.46
CA GLU A 516 35.51 -17.31 -12.25
C GLU A 516 34.99 -16.52 -11.04
N THR A 517 34.51 -17.23 -10.01
CA THR A 517 34.01 -16.59 -8.78
C THR A 517 35.06 -16.69 -7.69
N VAL A 518 35.42 -15.57 -7.07
CA VAL A 518 36.18 -15.57 -5.82
C VAL A 518 35.20 -15.68 -4.65
N VAL A 519 35.39 -16.71 -3.82
CA VAL A 519 34.49 -17.04 -2.70
C VAL A 519 35.18 -16.78 -1.37
N TRP A 520 34.50 -16.08 -0.47
CA TRP A 520 34.89 -15.91 0.94
C TRP A 520 33.87 -16.60 1.86
N PRO A 521 34.32 -17.23 2.96
CA PRO A 521 35.71 -17.55 3.26
C PRO A 521 36.22 -18.67 2.34
N ARG A 522 37.54 -18.74 2.07
CA ARG A 522 38.10 -19.79 1.22
C ARG A 522 37.77 -21.21 1.67
N VAL A 523 37.53 -21.44 2.96
CA VAL A 523 37.10 -22.75 3.49
C VAL A 523 35.75 -23.24 2.91
N ALA A 524 34.93 -22.34 2.34
CA ALA A 524 33.71 -22.69 1.62
C ALA A 524 33.96 -23.33 0.24
N THR A 525 35.23 -23.46 -0.17
CA THR A 525 35.65 -24.10 -1.43
C THR A 525 36.23 -25.49 -1.17
N GLU A 526 36.06 -26.42 -2.11
CA GLU A 526 36.54 -27.81 -1.99
C GLU A 526 38.05 -27.88 -1.71
N GLU A 527 38.86 -27.01 -2.32
CA GLU A 527 40.32 -26.99 -2.17
C GLU A 527 40.77 -26.69 -0.73
N PHE A 528 40.00 -25.91 0.03
CA PHE A 528 40.35 -25.48 1.38
C PHE A 528 39.42 -26.03 2.47
N ALA A 529 38.46 -26.89 2.13
CA ALA A 529 37.54 -27.50 3.07
C ALA A 529 38.26 -28.25 4.21
N ASP A 530 39.43 -28.83 3.93
CA ASP A 530 40.26 -29.55 4.90
C ASP A 530 41.42 -28.71 5.49
N SER A 531 41.53 -27.41 5.16
CA SER A 531 42.65 -26.57 5.57
C SER A 531 42.48 -26.03 6.99
N ASP A 532 43.38 -26.41 7.91
CA ASP A 532 43.41 -25.89 9.28
C ASP A 532 43.49 -24.36 9.30
N GLU A 533 44.35 -23.76 8.46
CA GLU A 533 44.53 -22.31 8.38
C GLU A 533 43.24 -21.60 7.94
N ALA A 534 42.51 -22.18 6.99
CA ALA A 534 41.26 -21.60 6.49
C ALA A 534 40.13 -21.68 7.53
N TRP A 535 40.08 -22.74 8.33
CA TRP A 535 39.16 -22.84 9.46
C TRP A 535 39.52 -21.87 10.59
N ASP A 536 40.81 -21.70 10.87
CA ASP A 536 41.28 -20.75 11.88
C ASP A 536 40.95 -19.30 11.50
N GLU A 537 40.96 -18.95 10.21
CA GLU A 537 40.49 -17.64 9.71
C GLU A 537 39.03 -17.39 10.10
N VAL A 538 38.13 -18.35 9.83
CA VAL A 538 36.69 -18.23 10.17
C VAL A 538 36.47 -18.05 11.66
N VAL A 539 37.18 -18.82 12.49
CA VAL A 539 37.08 -18.70 13.96
C VAL A 539 37.63 -17.37 14.45
N THR A 540 38.76 -16.92 13.89
CA THR A 540 39.41 -15.66 14.26
C THR A 540 38.56 -14.45 13.85
N ALA A 541 37.92 -14.51 12.67
CA ALA A 541 36.96 -13.52 12.21
C ALA A 541 35.66 -13.53 13.03
N GLY A 542 35.45 -14.54 13.89
CA GLY A 542 34.25 -14.72 14.71
C GLY A 542 33.00 -15.07 13.91
N LEU A 543 33.17 -15.63 12.71
CA LEU A 543 32.08 -16.18 11.89
C LEU A 543 31.59 -17.54 12.43
N ALA A 544 32.43 -18.24 13.20
CA ALA A 544 32.08 -19.45 13.92
C ALA A 544 32.86 -19.54 15.24
N THR A 545 32.29 -20.22 16.23
CA THR A 545 33.07 -20.69 17.38
C THR A 545 33.97 -21.87 16.97
N ALA A 546 35.03 -22.14 17.73
CA ALA A 546 35.88 -23.31 17.49
C ALA A 546 35.10 -24.64 17.53
N GLU A 547 34.08 -24.75 18.39
CA GLU A 547 33.20 -25.92 18.45
C GLU A 547 32.32 -26.05 17.21
N GLN A 548 31.74 -24.94 16.72
CA GLN A 548 30.97 -24.94 15.46
C GLN A 548 31.86 -25.27 14.27
N ALA A 549 33.04 -24.66 14.15
CA ALA A 549 34.00 -24.95 13.10
C ALA A 549 34.41 -26.43 13.08
N ALA A 550 34.72 -27.02 14.24
CA ALA A 550 35.02 -28.45 14.33
C ALA A 550 33.81 -29.32 13.94
N SER A 551 32.59 -28.91 14.31
CA SER A 551 31.36 -29.62 13.95
C SER A 551 31.09 -29.57 12.44
N TRP A 552 31.19 -28.41 11.81
CA TRP A 552 30.99 -28.23 10.38
C TRP A 552 32.05 -28.98 9.58
N ARG A 553 33.31 -28.93 10.02
CA ARG A 553 34.40 -29.69 9.39
C ARG A 553 34.21 -31.20 9.48
N ALA A 554 33.61 -31.71 10.55
CA ALA A 554 33.32 -33.13 10.69
C ALA A 554 32.13 -33.58 9.82
N ASP A 555 31.35 -32.65 9.27
CA ASP A 555 30.26 -32.93 8.35
C ASP A 555 30.77 -33.02 6.91
N GLU A 556 31.17 -34.23 6.51
CA GLU A 556 31.69 -34.52 5.16
C GLU A 556 30.65 -34.26 4.04
N VAL A 557 29.37 -34.08 4.38
CA VAL A 557 28.30 -33.87 3.38
C VAL A 557 28.11 -32.40 3.08
N PHE A 558 28.06 -31.55 4.10
CA PHE A 558 27.70 -30.14 3.96
C PHE A 558 28.90 -29.20 4.11
N GLY A 559 29.99 -29.62 4.76
CA GLY A 559 31.18 -28.79 4.95
C GLY A 559 30.89 -27.49 5.70
N TYR A 560 31.43 -26.37 5.22
CA TYR A 560 31.20 -25.05 5.80
C TYR A 560 29.74 -24.58 5.63
N GLN A 561 29.01 -24.46 6.74
CA GLN A 561 27.58 -24.10 6.78
C GLN A 561 27.30 -22.63 7.12
N GLY A 562 28.34 -21.78 7.17
CA GLY A 562 28.20 -20.36 7.51
C GLY A 562 27.80 -19.49 6.31
N MET A 563 27.81 -18.18 6.52
CA MET A 563 27.63 -17.18 5.45
C MET A 563 28.81 -17.18 4.50
N ARG A 564 28.54 -16.99 3.21
CA ARG A 564 29.53 -16.87 2.13
C ARG A 564 29.17 -15.73 1.18
N ILE A 565 30.18 -15.15 0.56
CA ILE A 565 30.05 -14.13 -0.48
C ILE A 565 30.86 -14.54 -1.71
N GLY A 566 30.25 -14.40 -2.88
CA GLY A 566 30.87 -14.69 -4.17
C GLY A 566 30.95 -13.44 -5.03
N ILE A 567 32.17 -13.07 -5.43
CA ILE A 567 32.44 -11.94 -6.32
C ILE A 567 33.20 -12.46 -7.54
N ALA A 568 32.68 -12.22 -8.74
CA ALA A 568 33.34 -12.60 -9.98
C ALA A 568 34.70 -11.91 -10.13
N GLU A 569 35.62 -12.51 -10.90
CA GLU A 569 36.94 -11.91 -11.16
C GLU A 569 36.90 -10.55 -11.87
N ASP A 570 35.78 -10.21 -12.53
CA ASP A 570 35.54 -8.89 -13.12
C ASP A 570 35.03 -7.83 -12.12
N GLY A 571 34.73 -8.25 -10.88
CA GLY A 571 34.22 -7.40 -9.81
C GLY A 571 32.71 -7.50 -9.59
N THR A 572 31.96 -8.29 -10.35
CA THR A 572 30.50 -8.45 -10.17
C THR A 572 30.18 -9.21 -8.88
N TRP A 573 29.44 -8.61 -7.95
CA TRP A 573 28.95 -9.26 -6.74
C TRP A 573 27.78 -10.20 -7.07
N ARG A 574 28.04 -11.51 -7.07
CA ARG A 574 27.07 -12.51 -7.52
C ARG A 574 26.09 -12.92 -6.44
N TYR A 575 26.60 -13.22 -5.26
CA TYR A 575 25.76 -13.69 -4.16
C TYR A 575 26.34 -13.35 -2.79
N TYR A 576 25.45 -13.27 -1.80
CA TYR A 576 25.74 -13.23 -0.37
C TYR A 576 24.68 -14.07 0.34
N SER A 577 25.00 -15.30 0.73
CA SER A 577 24.02 -16.27 1.24
C SER A 577 24.65 -17.24 2.23
N ALA A 578 23.82 -17.97 3.00
CA ALA A 578 24.29 -19.11 3.76
C ALA A 578 24.66 -20.26 2.80
N SER A 579 25.62 -21.11 3.17
CA SER A 579 25.83 -22.36 2.44
C SER A 579 24.60 -23.28 2.56
N ASP A 580 24.18 -23.85 1.44
CA ASP A 580 23.04 -24.78 1.32
C ASP A 580 23.29 -26.20 1.87
#